data_AF-A0A257TIE8-F1
#
_entry.id   AF-A0A257TIE8-F1
#
_cell.length_a   1.000
_cell.length_b   1.000
_cell.length_c   1.000
_cell.angle_alpha   90.00
_cell.angle_beta   90.00
_cell.angle_gamma   90.00
#
_symmetry.space_group_name_H-M   'P 1'
#
loop_
_entity.id
_entity.type
_entity.pdbx_description
1 polymer ?
#
loop_
_entity_poly.entity_id
_entity_poly.type
_entity_poly.pdbx_seq_one_letter_code
_entity_poly.pdbx_strand_id
1 'polypeptide(L)'
;MGSNMDQHVRKVWCSVIEFCNISLSFERPARTNSWFRNCGRVILSAVAVLLIVAGVALSQQIHIQTIDNMPAFPKPYQMRDWKRVAIGYDSLVFNPNLRGTFLPLVLSSLGSVNYPQDPAFGLYTAVGPTANTGTAEAINCIPAVVGASLVGIDKTNQFGYDWVKMCEQWFNGVNGQEIYKNGFNDMTNDDFWYETMPNVFFYELNYLYGTQSPFDSQFVSVANRFLSAVRAMGGSTAPWQTPNINHQGFDFGKMIPFDSQWHEPEAAGAIGWILYNAYTVTGNPQYRVGAELSMEALNNFPANPAYELQLSYGAYTAARMNAELGTDYDVQKIVNWLFSTSTERPWGTIVGSWGGYDVSGLVGE
;
A
#
# COMPACT_ATOMS: atom_id res chain seq x y z
N MET A 1 -38.97 -14.85 -14.62
CA MET A 1 -38.33 -13.58 -14.19
C MET A 1 -36.89 -13.92 -13.89
N GLY A 2 -36.08 -13.85 -14.94
CA GLY A 2 -34.68 -14.22 -14.94
C GLY A 2 -33.97 -13.35 -15.97
N SER A 3 -32.63 -13.33 -15.87
CA SER A 3 -31.65 -12.55 -16.64
C SER A 3 -31.53 -11.06 -16.28
N ASN A 4 -30.53 -10.74 -15.44
CA ASN A 4 -29.51 -9.71 -15.68
C ASN A 4 -28.61 -9.54 -14.43
N MET A 5 -27.84 -10.57 -14.10
CA MET A 5 -26.75 -10.46 -13.13
C MET A 5 -25.62 -11.36 -13.61
N ASP A 6 -25.06 -11.01 -14.76
CA ASP A 6 -23.89 -11.70 -15.30
C ASP A 6 -23.15 -10.76 -16.24
N GLN A 7 -22.36 -9.86 -15.64
CA GLN A 7 -21.22 -9.14 -16.21
C GLN A 7 -20.80 -8.08 -15.20
N HIS A 8 -19.82 -8.42 -14.37
CA HIS A 8 -18.77 -7.56 -13.78
C HIS A 8 -18.24 -8.24 -12.52
N VAL A 9 -16.98 -7.94 -12.21
CA VAL A 9 -16.18 -8.44 -11.08
C VAL A 9 -15.52 -9.81 -11.29
N ARG A 10 -14.38 -9.76 -12.00
CA ARG A 10 -13.22 -10.61 -11.71
C ARG A 10 -11.99 -9.71 -11.64
N LYS A 11 -11.83 -9.00 -10.52
CA LYS A 11 -10.54 -8.51 -10.06
C LYS A 11 -10.04 -9.52 -9.02
N VAL A 12 -8.85 -10.05 -9.22
CA VAL A 12 -8.19 -10.96 -8.28
C VAL A 12 -6.87 -10.30 -7.94
N TRP A 13 -6.79 -9.68 -6.77
CA TRP A 13 -5.54 -9.25 -6.16
C TRP A 13 -5.31 -10.04 -4.88
N CYS A 14 -4.10 -10.55 -4.73
CA CYS A 14 -3.66 -11.34 -3.60
C CYS A 14 -2.46 -10.60 -3.00
N SER A 15 -2.73 -9.54 -2.23
CA SER A 15 -1.65 -8.67 -1.73
C SER A 15 -1.34 -8.85 -0.25
N VAL A 16 -2.15 -9.58 0.54
CA VAL A 16 -2.02 -9.53 2.01
C VAL A 16 -0.84 -10.36 2.57
N ILE A 17 -0.33 -11.38 1.86
CA ILE A 17 0.65 -12.33 2.42
C ILE A 17 2.11 -11.90 2.23
N GLU A 18 2.45 -11.07 1.23
CA GLU A 18 3.84 -10.60 1.02
C GLU A 18 4.22 -9.35 1.87
N PHE A 19 3.24 -8.68 2.50
CA PHE A 19 3.48 -7.50 3.35
C PHE A 19 4.41 -7.76 4.55
N CYS A 20 4.44 -8.99 5.08
CA CYS A 20 5.32 -9.31 6.21
C CYS A 20 6.82 -9.31 5.83
N ASN A 21 7.18 -9.64 4.59
CA ASN A 21 8.59 -9.74 4.20
C ASN A 21 9.20 -8.39 3.76
N ILE A 22 8.41 -7.50 3.17
CA ILE A 22 8.88 -6.17 2.74
C ILE A 22 9.10 -5.26 3.97
N SER A 23 8.22 -5.37 4.96
CA SER A 23 8.25 -4.57 6.19
C SER A 23 9.42 -4.91 7.13
N LEU A 24 9.92 -6.15 7.09
CA LEU A 24 11.11 -6.57 7.87
C LEU A 24 12.44 -6.10 7.24
N SER A 25 12.44 -5.62 6.00
CA SER A 25 13.65 -5.14 5.30
C SER A 25 14.02 -3.67 5.55
N PHE A 26 13.27 -2.94 6.40
CA PHE A 26 13.56 -1.54 6.73
C PHE A 26 14.83 -1.31 7.59
N GLU A 27 15.56 -2.36 7.97
CA GLU A 27 16.77 -2.24 8.78
C GLU A 27 18.05 -2.12 7.93
N ARG A 28 18.65 -0.92 7.87
CA ARG A 28 20.09 -0.79 7.55
C ARG A 28 20.90 -0.99 8.83
N PRO A 29 21.91 -1.89 8.87
CA PRO A 29 22.73 -2.06 10.06
C PRO A 29 23.69 -0.88 10.25
N ALA A 30 23.65 -0.27 11.44
CA ALA A 30 24.60 0.75 11.85
C ALA A 30 26.01 0.13 12.09
N ARG A 31 27.05 0.75 11.52
CA ARG A 31 28.45 0.40 11.81
C ARG A 31 28.81 0.86 13.22
N THR A 32 29.20 -0.07 14.10
CA THR A 32 29.78 0.26 15.40
C THR A 32 31.23 -0.21 15.50
N ASN A 33 32.11 0.73 15.86
CA ASN A 33 33.50 0.46 16.22
C ASN A 33 33.56 -0.10 17.65
N SER A 34 34.19 -1.26 17.81
CA SER A 34 34.36 -1.93 19.10
C SER A 34 35.64 -1.48 19.80
N TRP A 35 35.59 -1.02 21.06
CA TRP A 35 36.65 -1.23 22.06
C TRP A 35 36.13 -0.86 23.47
N PHE A 36 35.81 -1.85 24.31
CA PHE A 36 36.26 -2.02 25.71
C PHE A 36 35.47 -3.13 26.49
N ARG A 37 36.26 -4.02 27.12
CA ARG A 37 36.05 -4.80 28.37
C ARG A 37 35.04 -5.96 28.45
N ASN A 38 35.59 -7.16 28.64
CA ASN A 38 34.93 -8.48 28.59
C ASN A 38 34.21 -8.96 29.86
N CYS A 39 34.12 -8.20 30.97
CA CYS A 39 33.32 -8.60 32.13
C CYS A 39 31.95 -7.90 32.21
N GLY A 40 31.85 -6.64 31.77
CA GLY A 40 30.56 -5.92 31.69
C GLY A 40 29.66 -6.45 30.57
N ARG A 41 30.26 -6.98 29.49
CA ARG A 41 29.54 -7.54 28.34
C ARG A 41 28.73 -8.79 28.69
N VAL A 42 29.23 -9.66 29.57
CA VAL A 42 28.49 -10.88 29.96
C VAL A 42 27.26 -10.54 30.80
N ILE A 43 27.37 -9.56 31.70
CA ILE A 43 26.24 -9.09 32.52
C ILE A 43 25.24 -8.32 31.66
N LEU A 44 25.70 -7.42 30.77
CA LEU A 44 24.84 -6.70 29.83
C LEU A 44 24.14 -7.65 28.84
N SER A 45 24.83 -8.66 28.34
CA SER A 45 24.24 -9.69 27.48
C SER A 45 23.26 -10.59 28.25
N ALA A 46 23.54 -10.95 29.50
CA ALA A 46 22.62 -11.73 30.32
C ALA A 46 21.36 -10.93 30.70
N VAL A 47 21.50 -9.64 31.03
CA VAL A 47 20.37 -8.73 31.28
C VAL A 47 19.56 -8.50 30.02
N ALA A 48 20.22 -8.31 28.85
CA ALA A 48 19.53 -8.19 27.57
C ALA A 48 18.77 -9.47 27.21
N VAL A 49 19.38 -10.66 27.41
CA VAL A 49 18.71 -11.95 27.20
C VAL A 49 17.54 -12.12 28.17
N LEU A 50 17.68 -11.75 29.45
CA LEU A 50 16.59 -11.79 30.42
C LEU A 50 15.45 -10.84 30.06
N LEU A 51 15.75 -9.63 29.58
CA LEU A 51 14.74 -8.67 29.10
C LEU A 51 14.05 -9.15 27.83
N ILE A 52 14.77 -9.79 26.91
CA ILE A 52 14.20 -10.41 25.71
C ILE A 52 13.28 -11.56 26.11
N VAL A 53 13.75 -12.50 26.94
CA VAL A 53 12.96 -13.65 27.40
C VAL A 53 11.72 -13.21 28.19
N ALA A 54 11.83 -12.17 29.01
CA ALA A 54 10.69 -11.59 29.72
C ALA A 54 9.71 -10.89 28.76
N GLY A 55 10.20 -10.20 27.73
CA GLY A 55 9.37 -9.58 26.69
C GLY A 55 8.60 -10.60 25.85
N VAL A 56 9.23 -11.73 25.48
CA VAL A 56 8.54 -12.81 24.75
C VAL A 56 7.55 -13.55 25.66
N ALA A 57 7.86 -13.72 26.95
CA ALA A 57 6.97 -14.35 27.92
C ALA A 57 5.73 -13.50 28.29
N LEU A 58 5.75 -12.21 27.97
CA LEU A 58 4.63 -11.27 28.18
C LEU A 58 3.84 -10.97 26.89
N SER A 59 4.24 -11.54 25.76
CA SER A 59 3.47 -11.46 24.52
C SER A 59 2.19 -12.29 24.66
N GLN A 60 1.08 -11.63 24.99
CA GLN A 60 -0.23 -12.26 25.01
C GLN A 60 -0.76 -12.37 23.57
N GLN A 61 -1.12 -13.58 23.14
CA GLN A 61 -1.87 -13.78 21.91
C GLN A 61 -3.18 -13.00 22.02
N ILE A 62 -3.38 -12.07 21.09
CA ILE A 62 -4.60 -11.27 21.01
C ILE A 62 -5.66 -12.07 20.24
N HIS A 63 -6.88 -12.08 20.77
CA HIS A 63 -8.04 -12.70 20.15
C HIS A 63 -8.50 -11.87 18.94
N ILE A 64 -8.65 -12.52 17.79
CA ILE A 64 -9.22 -11.94 16.58
C ILE A 64 -10.39 -12.83 16.19
N GLN A 65 -11.60 -12.40 16.55
CA GLN A 65 -12.80 -13.24 16.53
C GLN A 65 -13.03 -13.93 15.18
N THR A 66 -12.80 -13.25 14.06
CA THR A 66 -12.95 -13.85 12.73
C THR A 66 -11.92 -14.96 12.47
N ILE A 67 -10.66 -14.76 12.89
CA ILE A 67 -9.57 -15.73 12.71
C ILE A 67 -9.82 -16.98 13.57
N ASP A 68 -10.38 -16.83 14.76
CA ASP A 68 -10.69 -17.96 15.65
C ASP A 68 -11.73 -18.94 15.05
N ASN A 69 -12.49 -18.49 14.05
CA ASN A 69 -13.43 -19.35 13.30
C ASN A 69 -12.78 -20.03 12.08
N MET A 70 -11.55 -19.70 11.73
CA MET A 70 -10.84 -20.26 10.57
C MET A 70 -10.19 -21.60 10.93
N PRO A 71 -10.09 -22.55 9.99
CA PRO A 71 -9.32 -23.76 10.23
C PRO A 71 -7.83 -23.39 10.37
N ALA A 72 -7.14 -24.03 11.32
CA ALA A 72 -5.70 -23.84 11.52
C ALA A 72 -4.87 -24.14 10.26
N PHE A 73 -5.37 -25.02 9.39
CA PHE A 73 -4.80 -25.31 8.06
C PHE A 73 -5.93 -25.47 7.04
N PRO A 74 -5.83 -24.86 5.85
CA PRO A 74 -6.81 -25.06 4.80
C PRO A 74 -6.79 -26.50 4.30
N LYS A 75 -7.95 -27.00 3.85
CA LYS A 75 -8.17 -28.33 3.33
C LYS A 75 -8.84 -28.26 1.94
N PRO A 76 -8.23 -28.87 0.91
CA PRO A 76 -6.87 -29.44 0.90
C PRO A 76 -5.80 -28.35 1.08
N TYR A 77 -4.72 -28.65 1.81
CA TYR A 77 -3.59 -27.73 1.95
C TYR A 77 -2.75 -27.75 0.68
N GLN A 78 -2.63 -26.59 0.03
CA GLN A 78 -1.68 -26.38 -1.05
C GLN A 78 -1.02 -25.01 -0.87
N MET A 79 0.27 -25.01 -0.52
CA MET A 79 1.05 -23.77 -0.52
C MET A 79 1.39 -23.39 -1.96
N ARG A 80 0.78 -22.31 -2.44
CA ARG A 80 1.11 -21.73 -3.75
C ARG A 80 2.49 -21.08 -3.66
N ASP A 81 3.36 -21.40 -4.62
CA ASP A 81 4.65 -20.73 -4.78
C ASP A 81 4.44 -19.34 -5.38
N TRP A 82 4.19 -18.36 -4.51
CA TRP A 82 3.91 -16.98 -4.91
C TRP A 82 5.07 -16.33 -5.66
N LYS A 83 6.32 -16.67 -5.29
CA LYS A 83 7.50 -16.21 -6.03
C LYS A 83 7.47 -16.68 -7.48
N ARG A 84 7.19 -17.97 -7.71
CA ARG A 84 7.08 -18.52 -9.08
C ARG A 84 5.89 -17.93 -9.83
N VAL A 85 4.78 -17.64 -9.14
CA VAL A 85 3.61 -17.00 -9.74
C VAL A 85 3.95 -15.58 -10.20
N ALA A 86 4.63 -14.79 -9.38
CA ALA A 86 5.06 -13.44 -9.73
C ALA A 86 6.05 -13.44 -10.91
N ILE A 87 7.05 -14.34 -10.92
CA ILE A 87 7.96 -14.51 -12.05
C ILE A 87 7.19 -14.89 -13.33
N GLY A 88 6.24 -15.83 -13.22
CA GLY A 88 5.42 -16.26 -14.34
C GLY A 88 4.54 -15.12 -14.88
N TYR A 89 3.90 -14.37 -14.00
CA TYR A 89 3.09 -13.20 -14.34
C TYR A 89 3.92 -12.14 -15.07
N ASP A 90 5.08 -11.75 -14.50
CA ASP A 90 5.96 -10.76 -15.10
C ASP A 90 6.43 -11.18 -16.51
N SER A 91 6.87 -12.44 -16.65
CA SER A 91 7.36 -12.98 -17.93
C SER A 91 6.29 -13.02 -19.03
N LEU A 92 5.01 -13.08 -18.66
CA LEU A 92 3.87 -13.06 -19.56
C LEU A 92 3.45 -11.62 -19.87
N VAL A 93 3.29 -10.80 -18.84
CA VAL A 93 2.65 -9.50 -18.95
C VAL A 93 3.57 -8.45 -19.54
N PHE A 94 4.85 -8.42 -19.15
CA PHE A 94 5.83 -7.43 -19.61
C PHE A 94 6.56 -7.81 -20.90
N ASN A 95 6.21 -8.93 -21.54
CA ASN A 95 6.91 -9.38 -22.74
C ASN A 95 6.24 -8.82 -24.02
N PRO A 96 6.82 -7.79 -24.67
CA PRO A 96 6.25 -7.17 -25.87
C PRO A 96 6.42 -8.04 -27.12
N ASN A 97 7.25 -9.09 -27.03
CA ASN A 97 7.57 -9.97 -28.15
C ASN A 97 6.62 -11.17 -28.25
N LEU A 98 5.71 -11.34 -27.30
CA LEU A 98 4.68 -12.37 -27.39
C LEU A 98 3.76 -12.13 -28.59
N ARG A 99 3.32 -13.23 -29.19
CA ARG A 99 2.44 -13.26 -30.35
C ARG A 99 1.32 -14.24 -30.09
N GLY A 100 0.12 -13.91 -30.56
CA GLY A 100 -1.07 -14.73 -30.38
C GLY A 100 -2.30 -13.85 -30.21
N THR A 101 -3.45 -14.50 -30.04
CA THR A 101 -4.72 -13.80 -29.81
C THR A 101 -4.63 -12.99 -28.51
N PHE A 102 -4.89 -11.68 -28.60
CA PHE A 102 -4.82 -10.69 -27.51
C PHE A 102 -3.42 -10.43 -26.91
N LEU A 103 -2.34 -10.86 -27.57
CA LEU A 103 -0.96 -10.59 -27.14
C LEU A 103 -0.30 -9.52 -28.03
N PRO A 104 0.63 -8.69 -27.49
CA PRO A 104 1.16 -8.71 -26.11
C PRO A 104 0.20 -8.06 -25.08
N LEU A 105 0.46 -8.30 -23.79
CA LEU A 105 -0.34 -7.75 -22.67
C LEU A 105 0.20 -6.43 -22.10
N VAL A 106 1.31 -5.93 -22.64
CA VAL A 106 1.89 -4.64 -22.31
C VAL A 106 1.77 -3.68 -23.48
N LEU A 107 1.38 -2.45 -23.18
CA LEU A 107 1.42 -1.29 -24.05
C LEU A 107 2.76 -0.57 -23.80
N SER A 108 3.84 -0.93 -24.51
CA SER A 108 5.22 -0.52 -24.13
C SER A 108 5.75 0.77 -24.77
N SER A 109 4.89 1.57 -25.41
CA SER A 109 5.28 2.82 -26.11
C SER A 109 4.13 3.81 -26.17
N LEU A 110 3.48 4.03 -25.03
CA LEU A 110 2.49 5.08 -24.89
C LEU A 110 3.16 6.45 -24.85
N GLY A 111 2.47 7.48 -25.33
CA GLY A 111 2.90 8.86 -25.16
C GLY A 111 2.80 9.29 -23.70
N SER A 112 3.78 10.05 -23.22
CA SER A 112 3.83 10.60 -21.88
C SER A 112 3.33 12.05 -21.87
N VAL A 113 2.45 12.38 -20.93
CA VAL A 113 1.95 13.76 -20.71
C VAL A 113 2.86 14.52 -19.74
N ASN A 114 3.31 13.88 -18.66
CA ASN A 114 4.12 14.53 -17.61
C ASN A 114 5.61 14.56 -17.96
N TYR A 115 6.07 13.65 -18.84
CA TYR A 115 7.46 13.50 -19.28
C TYR A 115 7.52 13.28 -20.81
N PRO A 116 7.19 14.28 -21.65
CA PRO A 116 7.01 14.08 -23.10
C PRO A 116 8.22 13.54 -23.87
N GLN A 117 9.42 13.55 -23.26
CA GLN A 117 10.65 13.00 -23.84
C GLN A 117 10.83 11.50 -23.55
N ASP A 118 10.03 10.95 -22.64
CA ASP A 118 10.11 9.58 -22.18
C ASP A 118 8.90 8.77 -22.66
N PRO A 119 9.07 7.48 -22.98
CA PRO A 119 7.94 6.60 -23.22
C PRO A 119 7.16 6.35 -21.93
N ALA A 120 5.91 5.95 -22.06
CA ALA A 120 5.10 5.40 -20.97
C ALA A 120 4.70 3.96 -21.29
N PHE A 121 4.29 3.22 -20.26
CA PHE A 121 3.69 1.90 -20.45
C PHE A 121 2.31 1.78 -19.83
N GLY A 122 1.59 0.75 -20.26
CA GLY A 122 0.32 0.36 -19.67
C GLY A 122 0.17 -1.15 -19.65
N LEU A 123 -0.58 -1.65 -18.68
CA LEU A 123 -1.04 -3.03 -18.63
C LEU A 123 -2.55 -3.04 -18.83
N TYR A 124 -3.03 -3.97 -19.66
CA TYR A 124 -4.47 -4.11 -19.88
C TYR A 124 -5.19 -4.54 -18.59
N THR A 125 -6.27 -3.84 -18.23
CA THR A 125 -7.15 -4.23 -17.10
C THR A 125 -7.91 -5.53 -17.38
N ALA A 126 -8.16 -5.87 -18.65
CA ALA A 126 -8.81 -7.12 -19.05
C ALA A 126 -8.26 -7.64 -20.39
N VAL A 127 -8.30 -8.96 -20.59
CA VAL A 127 -7.87 -9.61 -21.84
C VAL A 127 -9.10 -10.04 -22.64
N GLY A 128 -9.24 -9.56 -23.88
CA GLY A 128 -10.35 -9.94 -24.74
C GLY A 128 -10.56 -9.02 -25.94
N PRO A 129 -11.55 -9.31 -26.80
CA PRO A 129 -11.80 -8.57 -28.04
C PRO A 129 -12.28 -7.13 -27.83
N THR A 130 -12.77 -6.82 -26.63
CA THR A 130 -13.23 -5.49 -26.22
C THR A 130 -12.28 -4.84 -25.20
N ALA A 131 -11.09 -5.41 -24.98
CA ALA A 131 -10.10 -4.81 -24.10
C ALA A 131 -9.71 -3.43 -24.64
N ASN A 132 -10.01 -2.38 -23.86
CA ASN A 132 -9.82 -1.01 -24.28
C ASN A 132 -8.33 -0.74 -24.52
N THR A 133 -7.97 -0.36 -25.74
CA THR A 133 -6.57 -0.34 -26.22
C THR A 133 -5.78 0.92 -25.83
N GLY A 134 -6.27 1.72 -24.89
CA GLY A 134 -5.67 3.00 -24.55
C GLY A 134 -5.82 3.45 -23.10
N THR A 135 -6.33 2.60 -22.19
CA THR A 135 -6.47 2.92 -20.77
C THR A 135 -5.50 2.08 -19.95
N ALA A 136 -4.70 2.74 -19.11
CA ALA A 136 -3.79 2.10 -18.17
C ALA A 136 -4.01 2.73 -16.78
N GLU A 137 -3.89 1.91 -15.75
CA GLU A 137 -4.16 2.29 -14.37
C GLU A 137 -2.89 2.15 -13.53
N ALA A 138 -2.55 3.20 -12.77
CA ALA A 138 -1.38 3.19 -11.89
C ALA A 138 -1.43 2.02 -10.90
N ILE A 139 -2.63 1.74 -10.37
CA ILE A 139 -2.86 0.67 -9.40
C ILE A 139 -2.65 -0.74 -9.98
N ASN A 140 -2.54 -0.87 -11.30
CA ASN A 140 -2.18 -2.12 -11.97
C ASN A 140 -0.69 -2.12 -12.34
N CYS A 141 -0.21 -1.00 -12.89
CA CYS A 141 1.13 -0.92 -13.46
C CYS A 141 2.25 -0.82 -12.41
N ILE A 142 2.14 0.11 -11.45
CA ILE A 142 3.19 0.37 -10.45
C ILE A 142 3.41 -0.86 -9.55
N PRO A 143 2.37 -1.46 -8.92
CA PRO A 143 2.58 -2.62 -8.07
C PRO A 143 3.04 -3.86 -8.85
N ALA A 144 2.75 -3.98 -10.16
CA ALA A 144 3.32 -5.06 -10.98
C ALA A 144 4.85 -4.91 -11.13
N VAL A 145 5.36 -3.69 -11.25
CA VAL A 145 6.81 -3.41 -11.25
C VAL A 145 7.41 -3.70 -9.87
N VAL A 146 6.75 -3.26 -8.79
CA VAL A 146 7.17 -3.55 -7.40
C VAL A 146 7.25 -5.07 -7.16
N GLY A 147 6.18 -5.81 -7.46
CA GLY A 147 6.09 -7.25 -7.27
C GLY A 147 7.17 -8.03 -8.02
N ALA A 148 7.43 -7.68 -9.29
CA ALA A 148 8.51 -8.29 -10.06
C ALA A 148 9.90 -8.04 -9.44
N SER A 149 10.10 -6.83 -8.93
CA SER A 149 11.36 -6.42 -8.29
C SER A 149 11.63 -7.17 -6.98
N LEU A 150 10.59 -7.40 -6.17
CA LEU A 150 10.67 -8.16 -4.92
C LEU A 150 11.09 -9.63 -5.13
N VAL A 151 10.75 -10.21 -6.28
CA VAL A 151 11.18 -11.57 -6.64
C VAL A 151 12.53 -11.62 -7.37
N GLY A 152 13.20 -10.47 -7.52
CA GLY A 152 14.55 -10.33 -8.05
C GLY A 152 14.64 -10.04 -9.55
N ILE A 153 13.56 -9.57 -10.17
CA ILE A 153 13.56 -9.16 -11.58
C ILE A 153 13.94 -7.68 -11.65
N ASP A 154 15.05 -7.36 -12.33
CA ASP A 154 15.46 -5.98 -12.56
C ASP A 154 14.59 -5.33 -13.63
N LYS A 155 13.80 -4.33 -13.23
CA LYS A 155 12.87 -3.61 -14.10
C LYS A 155 13.46 -2.36 -14.75
N THR A 156 14.70 -2.00 -14.43
CA THR A 156 15.42 -0.90 -15.11
C THR A 156 15.93 -1.29 -16.49
N ASN A 157 16.03 -2.60 -16.76
CA ASN A 157 16.48 -3.11 -18.05
C ASN A 157 15.87 -4.48 -18.34
N GLN A 158 14.58 -4.50 -18.66
CA GLN A 158 13.90 -5.71 -19.08
C GLN A 158 13.32 -5.51 -20.48
N PHE A 159 13.71 -6.38 -21.42
CA PHE A 159 13.37 -6.25 -22.86
C PHE A 159 13.84 -4.94 -23.51
N GLY A 160 14.88 -4.31 -22.96
CA GLY A 160 15.39 -3.03 -23.44
C GLY A 160 14.59 -1.81 -22.97
N TYR A 161 13.69 -2.00 -21.99
CA TYR A 161 12.90 -0.93 -21.39
C TYR A 161 13.27 -0.74 -19.92
N ASP A 162 13.24 0.52 -19.51
CA ASP A 162 13.29 0.95 -18.11
C ASP A 162 11.86 1.18 -17.61
N TRP A 163 11.22 0.11 -17.13
CA TRP A 163 9.84 0.16 -16.64
C TRP A 163 9.71 0.98 -15.35
N VAL A 164 10.81 1.08 -14.59
CA VAL A 164 10.88 1.89 -13.37
C VAL A 164 10.76 3.36 -13.75
N LYS A 165 11.60 3.84 -14.67
CA LYS A 165 11.54 5.22 -15.16
C LYS A 165 10.19 5.56 -15.76
N MET A 166 9.59 4.66 -16.53
CA MET A 166 8.27 4.90 -17.10
C MET A 166 7.17 5.05 -16.03
N CYS A 167 7.38 4.59 -14.79
CA CYS A 167 6.46 4.83 -13.67
C CYS A 167 6.31 6.32 -13.31
N GLU A 168 7.27 7.17 -13.70
CA GLU A 168 7.18 8.62 -13.48
C GLU A 168 5.94 9.23 -14.12
N GLN A 169 5.47 8.67 -15.23
CA GLN A 169 4.34 9.21 -15.98
C GLN A 169 3.05 9.32 -15.15
N TRP A 170 2.88 8.50 -14.11
CA TRP A 170 1.71 8.57 -13.24
C TRP A 170 1.77 9.71 -12.22
N PHE A 171 2.93 10.35 -12.03
CA PHE A 171 3.04 11.60 -11.27
C PHE A 171 2.43 12.76 -12.05
N ASN A 172 1.27 13.23 -11.60
CA ASN A 172 0.47 14.26 -12.27
C ASN A 172 0.95 15.67 -11.91
N GLY A 173 2.15 16.01 -12.40
CA GLY A 173 2.77 17.31 -12.16
C GLY A 173 2.23 18.43 -13.05
N VAL A 174 1.84 18.12 -14.29
CA VAL A 174 1.43 19.14 -15.28
C VAL A 174 0.09 19.78 -14.95
N ASN A 175 -0.84 19.03 -14.36
CA ASN A 175 -2.19 19.49 -14.05
C ASN A 175 -2.35 19.99 -12.60
N GLY A 176 -1.25 20.06 -11.84
CA GLY A 176 -1.21 20.63 -10.50
C GLY A 176 -1.70 19.71 -9.38
N GLN A 177 -2.01 18.43 -9.65
CA GLN A 177 -2.31 17.46 -8.58
C GLN A 177 -1.08 17.19 -7.71
N GLU A 178 0.11 17.13 -8.33
CA GLU A 178 1.40 16.92 -7.67
C GLU A 178 1.47 15.66 -6.79
N ILE A 179 0.73 14.63 -7.19
CA ILE A 179 0.76 13.28 -6.65
C ILE A 179 0.73 12.25 -7.78
N TYR A 180 1.00 10.99 -7.44
CA TYR A 180 0.67 9.88 -8.32
C TYR A 180 -0.84 9.69 -8.37
N LYS A 181 -1.40 9.64 -9.57
CA LYS A 181 -2.84 9.43 -9.81
C LYS A 181 -3.06 8.15 -10.61
N ASN A 182 -4.30 7.67 -10.67
CA ASN A 182 -4.59 6.44 -11.40
C ASN A 182 -4.42 6.61 -12.92
N GLY A 183 -4.72 7.80 -13.46
CA GLY A 183 -4.49 8.16 -14.86
C GLY A 183 -3.27 9.08 -15.10
N PHE A 184 -2.89 9.22 -16.36
CA PHE A 184 -1.76 10.03 -16.84
C PHE A 184 -1.96 11.56 -16.77
N ASN A 185 -3.22 12.02 -16.82
CA ASN A 185 -3.62 13.42 -16.69
C ASN A 185 -4.98 13.46 -16.02
N ASP A 186 -4.99 13.02 -14.78
CA ASP A 186 -6.17 12.70 -14.00
C ASP A 186 -6.52 13.86 -13.07
N MET A 187 -7.76 14.32 -13.17
CA MET A 187 -8.35 15.39 -12.36
C MET A 187 -9.53 14.90 -11.52
N THR A 188 -9.75 13.58 -11.47
CA THR A 188 -10.71 12.96 -10.54
C THR A 188 -10.29 13.24 -9.10
N ASN A 189 -11.24 13.16 -8.18
CA ASN A 189 -11.05 13.49 -6.76
C ASN A 189 -12.07 12.77 -5.87
N ASP A 190 -12.78 11.81 -6.43
CA ASP A 190 -14.02 11.28 -5.90
C ASP A 190 -13.84 9.98 -5.12
N ASP A 191 -12.60 9.50 -4.97
CA ASP A 191 -12.33 8.19 -4.39
C ASP A 191 -10.91 8.16 -3.81
N PHE A 192 -10.81 8.10 -2.48
CA PHE A 192 -9.53 8.12 -1.77
C PHE A 192 -8.65 6.91 -2.09
N TRP A 193 -9.22 5.76 -2.45
CA TRP A 193 -8.46 4.62 -2.91
C TRP A 193 -7.57 5.00 -4.09
N TYR A 194 -8.13 5.67 -5.11
CA TYR A 194 -7.35 6.13 -6.26
C TYR A 194 -6.44 7.33 -5.97
N GLU A 195 -6.74 8.12 -4.94
CA GLU A 195 -5.85 9.20 -4.50
C GLU A 195 -4.63 8.70 -3.73
N THR A 196 -4.77 7.64 -2.94
CA THR A 196 -3.75 7.22 -1.97
C THR A 196 -2.87 6.09 -2.50
N MET A 197 -3.45 5.06 -3.10
CA MET A 197 -2.72 3.83 -3.42
C MET A 197 -1.63 3.97 -4.48
N PRO A 198 -1.80 4.72 -5.58
CA PRO A 198 -0.71 4.99 -6.50
C PRO A 198 0.53 5.58 -5.81
N ASN A 199 0.33 6.40 -4.78
CA ASN A 199 1.40 7.03 -4.00
C ASN A 199 2.07 6.04 -3.04
N VAL A 200 1.30 5.15 -2.42
CA VAL A 200 1.83 4.04 -1.61
C VAL A 200 2.74 3.15 -2.46
N PHE A 201 2.28 2.71 -3.62
CA PHE A 201 3.06 1.88 -4.54
C PHE A 201 4.29 2.62 -5.09
N PHE A 202 4.19 3.92 -5.33
CA PHE A 202 5.34 4.74 -5.70
C PHE A 202 6.40 4.77 -4.59
N TYR A 203 6.01 4.92 -3.32
CA TYR A 203 6.95 4.90 -2.20
C TYR A 203 7.67 3.55 -2.07
N GLU A 204 6.96 2.44 -2.31
CA GLU A 204 7.55 1.10 -2.38
C GLU A 204 8.53 0.98 -3.55
N LEU A 205 8.17 1.47 -4.73
CA LEU A 205 9.04 1.48 -5.91
C LEU A 205 10.31 2.30 -5.67
N ASN A 206 10.17 3.50 -5.09
CA ASN A 206 11.28 4.39 -4.76
C ASN A 206 12.22 3.75 -3.72
N TYR A 207 11.69 2.98 -2.76
CA TYR A 207 12.52 2.22 -1.83
C TYR A 207 13.38 1.17 -2.55
N LEU A 208 12.80 0.42 -3.49
CA LEU A 208 13.47 -0.68 -4.20
C LEU A 208 14.57 -0.20 -5.16
N TYR A 209 14.34 0.92 -5.84
CA TYR A 209 15.25 1.43 -6.87
C TYR A 209 16.08 2.64 -6.44
N GLY A 210 15.80 3.18 -5.25
CA GLY A 210 16.49 4.33 -4.69
C GLY A 210 16.23 5.62 -5.45
N THR A 211 17.10 6.60 -5.19
CA THR A 211 17.05 7.96 -5.72
C THR A 211 17.38 7.99 -7.21
N GLN A 212 16.40 7.72 -8.07
CA GLN A 212 16.48 8.03 -9.50
C GLN A 212 15.87 9.40 -9.72
N SER A 213 16.56 10.33 -10.37
CA SER A 213 15.90 11.61 -10.73
C SER A 213 14.89 11.32 -11.84
N PRO A 214 13.64 11.83 -11.76
CA PRO A 214 13.01 12.74 -10.78
C PRO A 214 12.32 12.16 -9.52
N PHE A 215 12.38 10.86 -9.19
CA PHE A 215 11.72 10.28 -8.01
C PHE A 215 11.99 11.04 -6.70
N ASP A 216 13.20 11.56 -6.47
CA ASP A 216 13.51 12.33 -5.25
C ASP A 216 12.61 13.56 -5.06
N SER A 217 12.41 14.34 -6.12
CA SER A 217 11.59 15.55 -6.04
C SER A 217 10.11 15.19 -5.93
N GLN A 218 9.68 14.13 -6.63
CA GLN A 218 8.32 13.62 -6.54
C GLN A 218 8.01 13.07 -5.14
N PHE A 219 8.94 12.34 -4.51
CA PHE A 219 8.79 11.81 -3.16
C PHE A 219 8.48 12.90 -2.15
N VAL A 220 9.26 13.99 -2.18
CA VAL A 220 9.06 15.16 -1.33
C VAL A 220 7.78 15.92 -1.71
N SER A 221 7.47 16.05 -3.01
CA SER A 221 6.25 16.70 -3.49
C SER A 221 4.99 15.98 -2.97
N VAL A 222 4.94 14.65 -3.10
CA VAL A 222 3.87 13.80 -2.55
C VAL A 222 3.73 14.02 -1.04
N ALA A 223 4.83 13.95 -0.28
CA ALA A 223 4.79 14.16 1.16
C ALA A 223 4.23 15.54 1.55
N ASN A 224 4.67 16.60 0.86
CA ASN A 224 4.17 17.95 1.08
C ASN A 224 2.69 18.08 0.76
N ARG A 225 2.25 17.44 -0.33
CA ARG A 225 0.88 17.50 -0.83
C ARG A 225 -0.08 16.77 0.12
N PHE A 226 0.26 15.57 0.58
CA PHE A 226 -0.49 14.86 1.62
C PHE A 226 -0.50 15.57 2.97
N LEU A 227 0.63 16.14 3.42
CA LEU A 227 0.66 16.94 4.65
C LEU A 227 -0.26 18.15 4.56
N SER A 228 -0.31 18.79 3.38
CA SER A 228 -1.19 19.92 3.14
C SER A 228 -2.66 19.48 3.13
N ALA A 229 -2.96 18.26 2.66
CA ALA A 229 -4.31 17.70 2.69
C ALA A 229 -4.78 17.41 4.13
N VAL A 230 -3.90 16.85 4.98
CA VAL A 230 -4.16 16.69 6.42
C VAL A 230 -4.53 18.02 7.06
N ARG A 231 -3.81 19.10 6.74
CA ARG A 231 -4.12 20.45 7.25
C ARG A 231 -5.43 21.01 6.69
N ALA A 232 -5.69 20.83 5.40
CA ALA A 232 -6.91 21.27 4.74
C ALA A 232 -8.17 20.58 5.30
N MET A 233 -8.03 19.32 5.72
CA MET A 233 -9.08 18.58 6.45
C MET A 233 -9.22 19.00 7.92
N GLY A 234 -8.52 20.06 8.36
CA GLY A 234 -8.63 20.61 9.71
C GLY A 234 -7.61 20.10 10.72
N GLY A 235 -6.61 19.32 10.28
CA GLY A 235 -5.51 18.88 11.13
C GLY A 235 -4.66 20.06 11.63
N SER A 236 -4.46 20.17 12.95
CA SER A 236 -3.69 21.26 13.58
C SER A 236 -2.93 20.77 14.82
N THR A 237 -1.83 21.43 15.15
CA THR A 237 -1.05 21.18 16.38
C THR A 237 -1.35 22.19 17.50
N ALA A 238 -2.10 23.27 17.21
CA ALA A 238 -2.41 24.32 18.18
C ALA A 238 -3.81 24.93 17.94
N PRO A 239 -4.86 24.48 18.66
CA PRO A 239 -4.86 23.30 19.53
C PRO A 239 -4.62 22.01 18.72
N TRP A 240 -4.19 20.95 19.39
CA TRP A 240 -4.09 19.64 18.75
C TRP A 240 -5.48 19.18 18.31
N GLN A 241 -5.65 18.97 17.00
CA GLN A 241 -6.91 18.63 16.38
C GLN A 241 -6.66 17.67 15.22
N THR A 242 -7.30 16.49 15.26
CA THR A 242 -7.23 15.51 14.18
C THR A 242 -7.99 16.01 12.94
N PRO A 243 -7.52 15.70 11.72
CA PRO A 243 -8.28 15.99 10.50
C PRO A 243 -9.64 15.29 10.50
N ASN A 244 -10.64 15.91 9.87
CA ASN A 244 -11.86 15.20 9.48
C ASN A 244 -11.55 14.33 8.26
N ILE A 245 -11.36 13.03 8.48
CA ILE A 245 -10.99 12.07 7.44
C ILE A 245 -12.21 11.39 6.78
N ASN A 246 -13.42 11.69 7.26
CA ASN A 246 -14.65 11.01 6.87
C ASN A 246 -15.21 11.59 5.58
N HIS A 247 -14.47 11.40 4.48
CA HIS A 247 -14.79 11.90 3.15
C HIS A 247 -14.69 10.77 2.13
N GLN A 248 -15.32 10.94 0.97
CA GLN A 248 -15.24 9.97 -0.12
C GLN A 248 -13.89 10.04 -0.85
N GLY A 249 -13.43 11.26 -1.11
CA GLY A 249 -12.17 11.53 -1.78
C GLY A 249 -11.65 12.92 -1.45
N PHE A 250 -10.64 13.37 -2.19
CA PHE A 250 -10.01 14.66 -1.96
C PHE A 250 -9.45 15.25 -3.26
N ASP A 251 -9.77 16.51 -3.52
CA ASP A 251 -9.22 17.25 -4.66
C ASP A 251 -7.87 17.84 -4.25
N PHE A 252 -6.77 17.18 -4.62
CA PHE A 252 -5.42 17.63 -4.31
C PHE A 252 -5.00 18.88 -5.08
N GLY A 253 -5.62 19.18 -6.22
CA GLY A 253 -5.41 20.42 -6.96
C GLY A 253 -5.98 21.63 -6.22
N LYS A 254 -7.18 21.48 -5.63
CA LYS A 254 -7.88 22.57 -4.90
C LYS A 254 -7.71 22.53 -3.39
N MET A 255 -7.18 21.43 -2.85
CA MET A 255 -7.04 21.16 -1.42
C MET A 255 -8.38 21.19 -0.68
N ILE A 256 -9.41 20.53 -1.23
CA ILE A 256 -10.73 20.42 -0.62
C ILE A 256 -11.21 18.97 -0.60
N PRO A 257 -11.92 18.53 0.45
CA PRO A 257 -12.55 17.22 0.46
C PRO A 257 -13.64 17.09 -0.61
N PHE A 258 -13.89 15.85 -1.04
CA PHE A 258 -15.01 15.49 -1.89
C PHE A 258 -15.92 14.51 -1.14
N ASP A 259 -17.22 14.81 -1.13
CA ASP A 259 -18.25 14.01 -0.47
C ASP A 259 -19.38 13.68 -1.44
N SER A 260 -19.79 12.41 -1.47
CA SER A 260 -20.98 11.95 -2.19
C SER A 260 -21.71 10.87 -1.38
N GLN A 261 -21.81 9.62 -1.86
CA GLN A 261 -22.70 8.61 -1.27
C GLN A 261 -22.03 7.69 -0.25
N TRP A 262 -20.74 7.42 -0.40
CA TRP A 262 -19.95 6.59 0.52
C TRP A 262 -18.76 7.41 1.02
N HIS A 263 -18.16 7.02 2.14
CA HIS A 263 -16.94 7.66 2.65
C HIS A 263 -15.86 6.60 2.88
N GLU A 264 -14.60 7.00 2.77
CA GLU A 264 -13.44 6.09 2.84
C GLU A 264 -12.49 6.49 3.99
N PRO A 265 -12.95 6.42 5.24
CA PRO A 265 -12.19 6.91 6.38
C PRO A 265 -10.88 6.13 6.65
N GLU A 266 -10.73 4.94 6.10
CA GLU A 266 -9.48 4.18 6.18
C GLU A 266 -8.32 4.83 5.42
N ALA A 267 -8.59 5.80 4.54
CA ALA A 267 -7.58 6.60 3.86
C ALA A 267 -6.59 7.24 4.84
N ALA A 268 -7.02 7.54 6.07
CA ALA A 268 -6.17 8.00 7.16
C ALA A 268 -4.98 7.06 7.44
N GLY A 269 -5.16 5.74 7.28
CA GLY A 269 -4.10 4.74 7.40
C GLY A 269 -3.05 4.83 6.29
N ALA A 270 -3.49 4.99 5.03
CA ALA A 270 -2.59 5.17 3.90
C ALA A 270 -1.85 6.52 3.96
N ILE A 271 -2.54 7.61 4.33
CA ILE A 271 -1.94 8.94 4.51
C ILE A 271 -0.90 8.90 5.65
N GLY A 272 -1.25 8.28 6.78
CA GLY A 272 -0.35 8.05 7.90
C GLY A 272 0.91 7.29 7.46
N TRP A 273 0.74 6.23 6.68
CA TRP A 273 1.85 5.44 6.15
C TRP A 273 2.76 6.26 5.22
N ILE A 274 2.19 7.03 4.27
CA ILE A 274 2.95 7.88 3.33
C ILE A 274 3.80 8.89 4.12
N LEU A 275 3.17 9.63 5.03
CA LEU A 275 3.83 10.69 5.79
C LEU A 275 4.87 10.13 6.77
N TYR A 276 4.59 8.98 7.38
CA TYR A 276 5.55 8.37 8.28
C TYR A 276 6.78 7.86 7.53
N ASN A 277 6.61 7.23 6.37
CA ASN A 277 7.74 6.83 5.54
C ASN A 277 8.52 8.06 5.04
N ALA A 278 7.84 9.14 4.65
CA ALA A 278 8.50 10.40 4.30
C ALA A 278 9.34 10.97 5.46
N TYR A 279 8.84 10.90 6.70
CA TYR A 279 9.61 11.25 7.88
C TYR A 279 10.85 10.37 8.05
N THR A 280 10.73 9.05 7.92
CA THR A 280 11.85 8.13 8.11
C THR A 280 12.98 8.33 7.11
N VAL A 281 12.65 8.78 5.89
CA VAL A 281 13.63 9.07 4.82
C VAL A 281 14.24 10.47 4.98
N THR A 282 13.41 11.49 5.23
CA THR A 282 13.85 12.90 5.20
C THR A 282 14.29 13.45 6.56
N GLY A 283 13.85 12.82 7.66
CA GLY A 283 13.98 13.35 9.02
C GLY A 283 13.10 14.58 9.30
N ASN A 284 12.25 15.00 8.36
CA ASN A 284 11.43 16.22 8.53
C ASN A 284 10.30 15.98 9.54
N PRO A 285 10.31 16.65 10.72
CA PRO A 285 9.35 16.41 11.78
C PRO A 285 7.92 16.78 11.39
N GLN A 286 7.71 17.62 10.38
CA GLN A 286 6.36 17.98 9.92
C GLN A 286 5.63 16.78 9.31
N TYR A 287 6.33 15.87 8.63
CA TYR A 287 5.72 14.65 8.13
C TYR A 287 5.37 13.68 9.26
N ARG A 288 6.23 13.59 10.30
CA ARG A 288 5.91 12.81 11.51
C ARG A 288 4.62 13.28 12.16
N VAL A 289 4.49 14.61 12.34
CA VAL A 289 3.29 15.22 12.90
C VAL A 289 2.07 14.96 12.02
N GLY A 290 2.20 15.06 10.70
CA GLY A 290 1.10 14.73 9.78
C GLY A 290 0.67 13.26 9.86
N ALA A 291 1.63 12.35 10.05
CA ALA A 291 1.35 10.94 10.29
C ALA A 291 0.64 10.72 11.63
N GLU A 292 1.11 11.37 12.71
CA GLU A 292 0.49 11.32 14.04
C GLU A 292 -0.97 11.78 13.98
N LEU A 293 -1.24 12.93 13.36
CA LEU A 293 -2.59 13.46 13.16
C LEU A 293 -3.50 12.51 12.39
N SER A 294 -2.98 11.88 11.32
CA SER A 294 -3.76 10.95 10.49
C SER A 294 -4.05 9.65 11.23
N MET A 295 -3.05 9.09 11.90
CA MET A 295 -3.19 7.85 12.67
C MET A 295 -4.05 8.03 13.91
N GLU A 296 -4.04 9.20 14.55
CA GLU A 296 -4.98 9.54 15.62
C GLU A 296 -6.42 9.68 15.10
N ALA A 297 -6.62 10.27 13.91
CA ALA A 297 -7.94 10.32 13.29
C ALA A 297 -8.49 8.90 13.04
N LEU A 298 -7.66 8.01 12.49
CA LEU A 298 -8.00 6.59 12.30
C LEU A 298 -8.27 5.88 13.64
N ASN A 299 -7.36 6.04 14.60
CA ASN A 299 -7.47 5.39 15.90
C ASN A 299 -8.68 5.87 16.69
N ASN A 300 -9.10 7.12 16.54
CA ASN A 300 -10.28 7.65 17.23
C ASN A 300 -11.57 7.48 16.42
N PHE A 301 -11.51 6.89 15.22
CA PHE A 301 -12.68 6.70 14.38
C PHE A 301 -13.70 5.76 15.06
N PRO A 302 -15.01 6.09 15.08
CA PRO A 302 -15.97 5.42 15.97
C PRO A 302 -16.47 4.06 15.45
N ALA A 303 -16.22 3.73 14.18
CA ALA A 303 -16.71 2.52 13.54
C ALA A 303 -15.62 1.88 12.67
N ASN A 304 -15.83 0.63 12.23
CA ASN A 304 -14.89 -0.04 11.34
C ASN A 304 -14.85 0.68 9.97
N PRO A 305 -13.74 1.33 9.58
CA PRO A 305 -13.64 2.09 8.33
C PRO A 305 -13.25 1.24 7.12
N ALA A 306 -13.08 -0.07 7.30
CA ALA A 306 -12.56 -1.00 6.31
C ALA A 306 -13.43 -1.05 5.03
N TYR A 307 -12.87 -0.68 3.87
CA TYR A 307 -13.50 -0.80 2.54
C TYR A 307 -12.62 -1.60 1.56
N GLU A 308 -11.35 -1.25 1.38
CA GLU A 308 -10.37 -1.83 0.45
C GLU A 308 -9.07 -2.26 1.18
N LEU A 309 -7.88 -1.78 0.74
CA LEU A 309 -6.57 -2.16 1.32
C LEU A 309 -5.95 -1.13 2.29
N GLN A 310 -6.43 0.11 2.32
CA GLN A 310 -5.74 1.23 3.01
C GLN A 310 -5.58 0.99 4.52
N LEU A 311 -6.57 0.35 5.15
CA LEU A 311 -6.54 0.02 6.57
C LEU A 311 -5.38 -0.91 6.94
N SER A 312 -4.94 -1.78 6.01
CA SER A 312 -3.83 -2.71 6.26
C SER A 312 -2.52 -1.95 6.48
N TYR A 313 -2.31 -0.89 5.68
CA TYR A 313 -1.20 0.04 5.86
C TYR A 313 -1.33 0.84 7.16
N GLY A 314 -2.55 1.19 7.56
CA GLY A 314 -2.84 1.79 8.87
C GLY A 314 -2.46 0.89 10.04
N ALA A 315 -2.84 -0.38 10.03
CA ALA A 315 -2.50 -1.35 11.07
C ALA A 315 -0.97 -1.50 11.24
N TYR A 316 -0.27 -1.63 10.11
CA TYR A 316 1.20 -1.68 10.11
C TYR A 316 1.83 -0.39 10.64
N THR A 317 1.34 0.77 10.18
CA THR A 317 1.84 2.08 10.62
C THR A 317 1.61 2.31 12.11
N ALA A 318 0.44 1.94 12.64
CA ALA A 318 0.13 2.02 14.07
C ALA A 318 1.13 1.20 14.90
N ALA A 319 1.35 -0.07 14.53
CA ALA A 319 2.30 -0.92 15.24
C ALA A 319 3.73 -0.37 15.19
N ARG A 320 4.14 0.12 14.00
CA ARG A 320 5.48 0.68 13.79
C ARG A 320 5.69 1.97 14.59
N MET A 321 4.73 2.90 14.56
CA MET A 321 4.80 4.15 15.33
C MET A 321 4.79 3.88 16.84
N ASN A 322 4.02 2.90 17.32
CA ASN A 322 4.06 2.52 18.74
C ASN A 322 5.46 2.03 19.14
N ALA A 323 6.08 1.19 18.31
CA ALA A 323 7.42 0.65 18.57
C ALA A 323 8.54 1.70 18.46
N GLU A 324 8.48 2.57 17.45
CA GLU A 324 9.57 3.50 17.10
C GLU A 324 9.43 4.88 17.77
N LEU A 325 8.21 5.38 17.99
CA LEU A 325 7.94 6.71 18.55
C LEU A 325 7.36 6.66 19.97
N GLY A 326 6.90 5.50 20.44
CA GLY A 326 6.22 5.37 21.73
C GLY A 326 4.80 5.94 21.72
N THR A 327 4.14 5.98 20.55
CA THR A 327 2.69 6.21 20.48
C THR A 327 1.91 5.05 21.11
N ASP A 328 0.63 5.26 21.35
CA ASP A 328 -0.25 4.27 22.00
C ASP A 328 -1.52 4.01 21.15
N TYR A 329 -1.33 3.78 19.85
CA TYR A 329 -2.43 3.40 18.97
C TYR A 329 -2.96 2.01 19.32
N ASP A 330 -4.28 1.83 19.25
CA ASP A 330 -4.95 0.56 19.53
C ASP A 330 -4.80 -0.38 18.33
N VAL A 331 -3.62 -0.99 18.21
CA VAL A 331 -3.28 -1.94 17.15
C VAL A 331 -4.25 -3.12 17.15
N GLN A 332 -4.67 -3.59 18.33
CA GLN A 332 -5.63 -4.69 18.46
C GLN A 332 -6.95 -4.34 17.77
N LYS A 333 -7.50 -3.15 18.01
CA LYS A 333 -8.72 -2.70 17.36
C LYS A 333 -8.57 -2.59 15.85
N ILE A 334 -7.50 -1.93 15.38
CA ILE A 334 -7.29 -1.71 13.94
C ILE A 334 -7.11 -3.05 13.22
N VAL A 335 -6.40 -4.01 13.83
CA VAL A 335 -6.25 -5.36 13.28
C VAL A 335 -7.59 -6.12 13.30
N ASN A 336 -8.38 -6.03 14.37
CA ASN A 336 -9.72 -6.65 14.38
C ASN A 336 -10.63 -6.08 13.28
N TRP A 337 -10.55 -4.79 13.00
CA TRP A 337 -11.29 -4.15 11.91
C TRP A 337 -10.98 -4.72 10.52
N LEU A 338 -9.71 -5.08 10.25
CA LEU A 338 -9.33 -5.74 8.99
C LEU A 338 -10.09 -7.04 8.72
N PHE A 339 -10.39 -7.79 9.79
CA PHE A 339 -11.01 -9.11 9.65
C PHE A 339 -12.52 -9.11 9.89
N SER A 340 -13.03 -8.13 10.62
CA SER A 340 -14.46 -8.00 10.93
C SER A 340 -15.26 -7.38 9.79
N THR A 341 -16.58 -7.44 9.89
CA THR A 341 -17.49 -6.75 8.97
C THR A 341 -17.41 -5.24 9.15
N SER A 342 -17.67 -4.49 8.07
CA SER A 342 -17.90 -3.05 8.08
C SER A 342 -19.22 -2.72 7.35
N THR A 343 -19.59 -1.44 7.30
CA THR A 343 -20.75 -0.97 6.52
C THR A 343 -20.60 -1.32 5.04
N GLU A 344 -19.42 -1.04 4.48
CA GLU A 344 -19.13 -1.26 3.06
C GLU A 344 -18.75 -2.71 2.75
N ARG A 345 -18.25 -3.44 3.76
CA ARG A 345 -17.95 -4.88 3.69
C ARG A 345 -18.78 -5.66 4.71
N PRO A 346 -20.09 -5.84 4.47
CA PRO A 346 -20.93 -6.62 5.37
C PRO A 346 -20.54 -8.11 5.43
N TRP A 347 -19.69 -8.58 4.51
CA TRP A 347 -19.14 -9.94 4.51
C TRP A 347 -17.81 -10.08 5.28
N GLY A 348 -17.10 -8.98 5.56
CA GLY A 348 -15.79 -9.00 6.25
C GLY A 348 -14.74 -9.90 5.56
N THR A 349 -13.86 -10.51 6.34
CA THR A 349 -13.02 -11.61 5.82
C THR A 349 -13.82 -12.90 5.78
N ILE A 350 -13.79 -13.59 4.64
CA ILE A 350 -14.55 -14.82 4.42
C ILE A 350 -14.06 -15.91 5.37
N VAL A 351 -15.02 -16.67 5.91
CA VAL A 351 -14.81 -17.90 6.68
C VAL A 351 -15.68 -18.99 6.08
N GLY A 352 -15.08 -20.13 5.76
CA GLY A 352 -15.79 -21.31 5.27
C GLY A 352 -15.16 -21.94 4.03
N SER A 353 -16.00 -22.62 3.24
CA SER A 353 -15.59 -23.34 2.03
C SER A 353 -16.55 -23.09 0.86
N TRP A 354 -16.01 -22.98 -0.35
CA TRP A 354 -16.77 -22.87 -1.61
C TRP A 354 -16.30 -23.91 -2.60
N GLY A 355 -17.23 -24.65 -3.23
CA GLY A 355 -16.89 -25.65 -4.24
C GLY A 355 -15.96 -26.78 -3.74
N GLY A 356 -15.94 -27.05 -2.43
CA GLY A 356 -15.06 -28.04 -1.81
C GLY A 356 -13.66 -27.54 -1.43
N TYR A 357 -13.38 -26.23 -1.55
CA TYR A 357 -12.13 -25.60 -1.15
C TYR A 357 -12.35 -24.67 0.05
N ASP A 358 -11.46 -24.70 1.04
CA ASP A 358 -11.43 -23.67 2.07
C ASP A 358 -11.13 -22.29 1.47
N VAL A 359 -11.99 -21.31 1.79
CA VAL A 359 -11.91 -19.91 1.35
C VAL A 359 -11.70 -18.96 2.53
N SER A 360 -11.37 -19.51 3.70
CA SER A 360 -11.10 -18.73 4.90
C SER A 360 -9.89 -17.83 4.70
N GLY A 361 -10.03 -16.55 5.06
CA GLY A 361 -8.97 -15.55 4.87
C GLY A 361 -9.03 -14.79 3.54
N LEU A 362 -9.95 -15.15 2.63
CA LEU A 362 -10.21 -14.33 1.45
C LEU A 362 -10.92 -13.04 1.86
N VAL A 363 -10.48 -11.91 1.31
CA VAL A 363 -11.13 -10.62 1.44
C VAL A 363 -11.61 -10.25 0.04
N GLY A 364 -12.90 -9.98 -0.09
CA GLY A 364 -13.49 -9.53 -1.36
C GLY A 364 -13.34 -8.02 -1.52
N GLU A 365 -13.00 -7.62 -2.74
CA GLU A 365 -13.31 -6.30 -3.30
C GLU A 365 -14.68 -6.35 -3.99
#